data_AF-A0A3P8A2E6-F1
#
_entry.id   AF-A0A3P8A2E6-F1
#
_cell.length_a   1.000
_cell.length_b   1.000
_cell.length_c   1.000
_cell.angle_alpha   90.00
_cell.angle_beta   90.00
_cell.angle_gamma   90.00
#
_symmetry.space_group_name_H-M   'P 1'
#
loop_
_entity.id
_entity.type
_entity.pdbx_description
1 polymer ?
#
loop_
_entity_poly.entity_id
_entity_poly.type
_entity_poly.pdbx_seq_one_letter_code
_entity_poly.pdbx_strand_id
1 'polypeptide(L)'
;MEADLFILCCSLESNITILFDYFRWYVNGRQVENIAESWYRLRLTRELHQSVFRCIAISNKKGVAETTIKVKFGPQFHQASALLFTASLGEDVLMDCPATGNPTPHIEWRREGGREVLSRSVSLKRENLKEEDFGTYICTAFVPEFPPVSKQMYIARRKPPRIQPNPIVHAYLGQPARLRCTVNSVPLPPSGQTHWYFNGNPIQPDSQ
;
A
#
# COMPACT_ATOMS: atom_id res chain seq x y z
N MET A 1 6.56 -8.38 2.50
CA MET A 1 5.57 -9.24 1.82
C MET A 1 6.34 -10.06 0.82
N GLU A 2 6.36 -11.35 1.03
CA GLU A 2 6.94 -12.36 0.15
C GLU A 2 6.25 -12.21 -1.22
N ALA A 3 6.99 -11.80 -2.24
CA ALA A 3 6.43 -11.78 -3.59
C ALA A 3 6.34 -13.25 -4.03
N ASP A 4 5.12 -13.75 -4.23
CA ASP A 4 4.89 -15.10 -4.74
C ASP A 4 5.73 -15.33 -6.00
N LEU A 5 6.34 -16.51 -6.08
CA LEU A 5 7.13 -16.91 -7.23
C LEU A 5 6.17 -17.35 -8.35
N PHE A 6 6.17 -16.62 -9.46
CA PHE A 6 5.37 -16.95 -10.64
C PHE A 6 6.20 -17.76 -11.63
N ILE A 7 5.58 -18.78 -12.22
CA ILE A 7 6.18 -19.62 -13.25
C ILE A 7 5.42 -19.37 -14.55
N LEU A 8 6.09 -18.78 -15.53
CA LEU A 8 5.59 -18.70 -16.90
C LEU A 8 6.03 -19.95 -17.64
N CYS A 9 5.13 -20.58 -18.38
CA CYS A 9 5.42 -21.80 -19.15
C CYS A 9 5.28 -21.54 -20.65
N CYS A 10 6.11 -22.21 -21.43
CA CYS A 10 6.11 -22.17 -22.88
C CYS A 10 6.32 -23.59 -23.42
N SER A 11 5.33 -24.09 -24.16
CA SER A 11 5.37 -25.44 -24.72
C SER A 11 5.55 -25.39 -26.23
N LEU A 12 6.34 -26.33 -26.77
CA LEU A 12 6.48 -26.56 -28.20
C LEU A 12 5.99 -27.98 -28.48
N GLU A 13 5.03 -28.13 -29.39
CA GLU A 13 4.60 -29.45 -29.87
C GLU A 13 5.59 -29.95 -30.92
N SER A 14 6.34 -31.00 -30.60
CA SER A 14 7.40 -31.53 -31.47
C SER A 14 7.52 -33.05 -31.34
N ASN A 15 7.73 -33.74 -32.46
CA ASN A 15 7.95 -35.20 -32.52
C ASN A 15 9.36 -35.63 -32.07
N ILE A 16 10.20 -34.68 -31.63
CA ILE A 16 11.59 -34.90 -31.22
C ILE A 16 11.76 -34.44 -29.78
N THR A 17 12.66 -35.07 -29.03
CA THR A 17 13.06 -34.63 -27.69
C THR A 17 13.60 -33.20 -27.74
N ILE A 18 12.91 -32.28 -27.08
CA ILE A 18 13.35 -30.90 -26.92
C ILE A 18 14.56 -30.92 -25.98
N LEU A 19 15.74 -30.58 -26.49
CA LEU A 19 16.96 -30.44 -25.66
C LEU A 19 16.94 -29.07 -24.96
N PHE A 20 17.85 -28.88 -24.00
CA PHE A 20 18.12 -27.55 -23.44
C PHE A 20 18.54 -26.56 -24.56
N ASP A 21 18.29 -25.26 -24.40
CA ASP A 21 18.62 -24.14 -25.32
C ASP A 21 17.64 -23.81 -26.46
N TYR A 22 16.43 -24.37 -26.45
CA TYR A 22 15.41 -24.05 -27.46
C TYR A 22 14.64 -22.77 -27.17
N PHE A 23 14.55 -22.34 -25.91
CA PHE A 23 13.70 -21.22 -25.51
C PHE A 23 14.52 -19.96 -25.25
N ARG A 24 13.98 -18.82 -25.69
CA ARG A 24 14.45 -17.49 -25.34
C ARG A 24 13.31 -16.68 -24.76
N TRP A 25 13.54 -16.13 -23.58
CA TRP A 25 12.59 -15.31 -22.88
C TRP A 25 12.91 -13.84 -23.07
N TYR A 26 11.88 -13.02 -23.25
CA TYR A 26 11.99 -11.57 -23.36
C TYR A 26 10.98 -10.90 -22.43
N VAL A 27 11.41 -9.83 -21.76
CA VAL A 27 10.55 -8.92 -21.00
C VAL A 27 10.68 -7.53 -21.60
N ASN A 28 9.58 -6.96 -22.08
CA ASN A 28 9.56 -5.64 -22.74
C ASN A 28 10.61 -5.51 -23.86
N GLY A 29 10.79 -6.59 -24.64
CA GLY A 29 11.73 -6.64 -25.75
C GLY A 29 13.20 -6.90 -25.37
N ARG A 30 13.55 -6.94 -24.09
CA ARG A 30 14.91 -7.29 -23.62
C ARG A 30 15.00 -8.79 -23.33
N GLN A 31 16.03 -9.45 -23.86
CA GLN A 31 16.25 -10.88 -23.61
C GLN A 31 16.64 -11.09 -22.15
N VAL A 32 16.01 -12.06 -21.51
CA VAL A 32 16.43 -12.55 -20.20
C VAL A 32 17.57 -13.53 -20.42
N GLU A 33 18.75 -13.17 -19.93
CA GLU A 33 19.95 -14.00 -20.08
C GLU A 33 19.90 -15.24 -19.17
N ASN A 34 20.60 -16.30 -19.57
CA ASN A 34 20.77 -17.53 -18.79
C ASN A 34 19.47 -18.28 -18.44
N ILE A 35 18.43 -18.12 -19.26
CA ILE A 35 17.18 -18.89 -19.15
C ILE A 35 16.87 -19.50 -20.51
N ALA A 36 16.93 -20.82 -20.57
CA ALA A 36 16.81 -21.63 -21.78
C ALA A 36 15.74 -22.73 -21.66
N GLU A 37 15.14 -22.85 -20.48
CA GLU A 37 14.09 -23.80 -20.15
C GLU A 37 12.74 -23.37 -20.74
N SER A 38 11.84 -24.36 -20.84
CA SER A 38 10.43 -24.15 -21.17
C SER A 38 9.65 -23.37 -20.10
N TRP A 39 10.29 -22.98 -19.00
CA TRP A 39 9.67 -22.22 -17.92
C TRP A 39 10.57 -21.07 -17.46
N TYR A 40 9.95 -19.96 -17.08
CA TYR A 40 10.62 -18.79 -16.52
C TYR A 40 10.03 -18.47 -15.14
N ARG A 41 10.89 -18.58 -14.11
CA ARG A 41 10.57 -18.20 -12.74
C ARG A 41 10.87 -16.73 -12.52
N LEU A 42 9.87 -15.97 -12.11
CA LEU A 42 10.05 -14.57 -11.74
C LEU A 42 9.26 -14.20 -10.49
N ARG A 43 9.69 -13.13 -9.82
CA ARG A 43 8.92 -12.49 -8.76
C ARG A 43 8.09 -11.38 -9.38
N LEU A 44 6.78 -11.42 -9.22
CA LEU A 44 5.94 -10.31 -9.66
C LEU A 44 6.15 -9.10 -8.76
N THR A 45 6.63 -8.03 -9.35
CA THR A 45 6.74 -6.72 -8.74
C THR A 45 5.76 -5.76 -9.40
N ARG A 46 5.48 -4.64 -8.74
CA ARG A 46 4.62 -3.58 -9.30
C ARG A 46 5.16 -3.00 -10.61
N GLU A 47 6.48 -3.00 -10.76
CA GLU A 47 7.16 -2.53 -11.97
C GLU A 47 6.88 -3.40 -13.19
N LEU A 48 6.42 -4.64 -12.96
CA LEU A 48 6.00 -5.55 -14.03
C LEU A 48 4.53 -5.38 -14.42
N HIS A 49 3.81 -4.42 -13.81
CA HIS A 49 2.50 -4.00 -14.27
C HIS A 49 2.63 -3.48 -15.71
N GLN A 50 1.89 -4.10 -16.64
CA GLN A 50 1.93 -3.83 -18.09
C GLN A 50 3.15 -4.39 -18.84
N SER A 51 4.00 -5.19 -18.19
CA SER A 51 5.10 -5.86 -18.88
C SER A 51 4.59 -6.90 -19.88
N VAL A 52 5.23 -6.94 -21.05
CA VAL A 52 4.98 -7.91 -22.12
C VAL A 52 6.04 -9.00 -22.06
N PHE A 53 5.60 -10.22 -21.72
CA PHE A 53 6.45 -11.41 -21.70
C PHE A 53 6.34 -12.11 -23.04
N ARG A 54 7.48 -12.41 -23.67
CA ARG A 54 7.53 -13.16 -24.93
C ARG A 54 8.44 -14.36 -24.78
N CYS A 55 7.96 -15.51 -25.22
CA CYS A 55 8.74 -16.73 -25.37
C CYS A 55 8.98 -16.99 -26.85
N ILE A 56 10.21 -17.31 -27.21
CA ILE A 56 10.60 -17.70 -28.57
C ILE A 56 11.23 -19.08 -28.51
N ALA A 57 10.68 -20.04 -29.26
CA ALA A 57 11.26 -21.35 -29.47
C ALA A 57 12.03 -21.38 -30.81
N ILE A 58 13.29 -21.79 -30.79
CA ILE A 58 14.15 -21.85 -31.98
C ILE A 58 14.57 -23.30 -32.21
N SER A 59 14.27 -23.82 -33.40
CA SER A 59 14.72 -25.15 -33.81
C SER A 59 15.94 -25.07 -34.70
N ASN A 60 16.97 -25.86 -34.36
CA ASN A 60 18.26 -25.91 -35.07
C ASN A 60 18.18 -26.30 -36.56
N LYS A 61 17.02 -26.79 -37.03
CA LYS A 61 16.87 -27.23 -38.43
C LYS A 61 15.67 -26.67 -39.19
N LYS A 62 14.64 -26.06 -38.56
CA LYS A 62 13.35 -25.76 -39.27
C LYS A 62 12.49 -24.58 -38.79
N GLY A 63 13.03 -23.59 -38.06
CA GLY A 63 12.36 -22.30 -37.91
C GLY A 63 12.18 -21.80 -36.48
N VAL A 64 11.49 -20.67 -36.38
CA VAL A 64 11.27 -19.89 -35.15
C VAL A 64 9.77 -19.80 -34.90
N ALA A 65 9.34 -20.10 -33.68
CA ALA A 65 7.98 -19.86 -33.20
C ALA A 65 8.03 -18.91 -32.01
N GLU A 66 7.10 -17.97 -31.93
CA GLU A 66 7.01 -17.04 -30.80
C GLU A 66 5.59 -16.92 -30.27
N THR A 67 5.46 -16.61 -28.99
CA THR A 67 4.17 -16.33 -28.34
C THR A 67 4.33 -15.26 -27.25
N THR A 68 3.27 -14.50 -27.03
CA THR A 68 3.18 -13.52 -25.94
C THR A 68 2.38 -14.09 -24.78
N ILE A 69 2.95 -14.02 -23.58
CA ILE A 69 2.33 -14.51 -22.36
C ILE A 69 1.69 -13.34 -21.62
N LYS A 70 0.37 -13.44 -21.42
CA LYS A 70 -0.42 -12.46 -20.66
C LYS A 70 -0.42 -12.83 -19.19
N VAL A 71 0.30 -12.06 -18.37
CA VAL A 71 0.38 -12.29 -16.92
C VAL A 71 -0.67 -11.46 -16.21
N LYS A 72 -1.64 -12.09 -15.55
CA LYS A 72 -2.62 -11.42 -14.69
C LYS A 72 -2.23 -11.54 -13.22
N PHE A 73 -2.53 -10.52 -12.42
CA PHE A 73 -2.32 -10.55 -10.98
C PHE A 73 -3.31 -9.64 -10.25
N GLY A 74 -3.59 -10.00 -9.00
CA GLY A 74 -4.58 -9.32 -8.17
C GLY A 74 -4.20 -7.89 -7.78
N PRO A 75 -5.16 -7.15 -7.20
CA PRO A 75 -4.95 -5.77 -6.80
C PRO A 75 -4.02 -5.66 -5.58
N GLN A 76 -3.20 -4.62 -5.55
CA GLN A 76 -2.35 -4.27 -4.42
C GLN A 76 -2.25 -2.75 -4.25
N PHE A 77 -2.47 -2.25 -3.03
CA PHE A 77 -2.38 -0.82 -2.72
C PHE A 77 -0.95 -0.32 -2.65
N HIS A 78 -0.70 0.91 -3.09
CA HIS A 78 0.64 1.50 -3.03
C HIS A 78 1.20 1.51 -1.59
N GLN A 79 0.33 1.87 -0.64
CA GLN A 79 0.58 1.84 0.79
C GLN A 79 -0.52 1.00 1.46
N ALA A 80 -0.13 -0.07 2.14
CA ALA A 80 -1.08 -1.00 2.78
C ALA A 80 -1.66 -0.45 4.09
N SER A 81 -0.95 0.44 4.77
CA SER A 81 -1.36 0.99 6.07
C SER A 81 -2.58 1.90 5.95
N ALA A 82 -3.45 1.84 6.95
CA ALA A 82 -4.54 2.79 7.09
C ALA A 82 -4.04 4.24 7.09
N LEU A 83 -4.84 5.16 6.55
CA LEU A 83 -4.51 6.58 6.44
C LEU A 83 -5.45 7.43 7.30
N LEU A 84 -4.87 8.41 7.99
CA LEU A 84 -5.59 9.38 8.81
C LEU A 84 -5.52 10.75 8.15
N PHE A 85 -6.69 11.31 7.85
CA PHE A 85 -6.88 12.67 7.38
C PHE A 85 -7.51 13.48 8.51
N THR A 86 -7.09 14.72 8.70
CA THR A 86 -7.63 15.58 9.76
C THR A 86 -8.18 16.88 9.19
N ALA A 87 -9.42 17.19 9.56
CA ALA A 87 -10.13 18.36 9.06
C ALA A 87 -11.09 18.95 10.09
N SER A 88 -11.62 20.13 9.80
CA SER A 88 -12.64 20.87 10.55
C SER A 88 -13.93 20.96 9.72
N LEU A 89 -15.04 21.33 10.35
CA LEU A 89 -16.29 21.56 9.63
C LEU A 89 -16.12 22.65 8.56
N GLY A 90 -16.73 22.43 7.39
CA GLY A 90 -16.66 23.34 6.25
C GLY A 90 -15.37 23.27 5.43
N GLU A 91 -14.36 22.51 5.85
CA GLU A 91 -13.17 22.25 5.04
C GLU A 91 -13.41 21.13 4.02
N ASP A 92 -12.46 20.96 3.09
CA ASP A 92 -12.46 19.90 2.10
C ASP A 92 -11.37 18.87 2.38
N VAL A 93 -11.63 17.61 2.04
CA VAL A 93 -10.65 16.51 2.11
C VAL A 93 -10.63 15.72 0.81
N LEU A 94 -9.42 15.46 0.31
CA LEU A 94 -9.17 14.54 -0.81
C LEU A 94 -8.46 13.30 -0.29
N MET A 95 -9.05 12.14 -0.54
CA MET A 95 -8.51 10.83 -0.17
C MET A 95 -8.12 10.06 -1.43
N ASP A 96 -6.85 9.71 -1.55
CA ASP A 96 -6.32 8.93 -2.69
C ASP A 96 -6.14 7.46 -2.32
N CYS A 97 -6.54 6.57 -3.23
CA CYS A 97 -6.40 5.12 -3.06
C CYS A 97 -5.85 4.44 -4.32
N PRO A 98 -4.60 4.73 -4.70
CA PRO A 98 -3.98 4.09 -5.85
C PRO A 98 -3.70 2.61 -5.57
N ALA A 99 -4.11 1.76 -6.51
CA ALA A 99 -3.85 0.33 -6.51
C ALA A 99 -3.30 -0.11 -7.87
N THR A 100 -2.38 -1.08 -7.85
CA THR A 100 -1.86 -1.75 -9.05
C THR A 100 -2.45 -3.15 -9.16
N GLY A 101 -2.60 -3.66 -10.38
CA GLY A 101 -3.15 -4.99 -10.66
C GLY A 101 -3.19 -5.20 -12.17
N ASN A 102 -3.28 -6.43 -12.66
CA ASN A 102 -3.44 -6.66 -14.10
C ASN A 102 -4.61 -7.61 -14.39
N PRO A 103 -5.69 -7.15 -15.05
CA PRO A 103 -5.93 -5.78 -15.57
C PRO A 103 -5.96 -4.68 -14.50
N THR A 104 -5.90 -3.41 -14.92
CA THR A 104 -5.95 -2.25 -14.01
C THR A 104 -7.14 -2.36 -13.04
N PRO A 105 -6.93 -2.22 -11.71
CA PRO A 105 -8.00 -2.40 -10.75
C PRO A 105 -9.12 -1.36 -10.88
N HIS A 106 -10.36 -1.80 -10.69
CA HIS A 106 -11.48 -0.90 -10.41
C HIS A 106 -11.47 -0.50 -8.94
N ILE A 107 -11.79 0.75 -8.64
CA ILE A 107 -11.88 1.27 -7.27
C ILE A 107 -13.35 1.49 -6.93
N GLU A 108 -13.76 1.13 -5.72
CA GLU A 108 -15.02 1.58 -5.13
C GLU A 108 -14.80 2.12 -3.73
N TRP A 109 -15.41 3.28 -3.45
CA TRP A 109 -15.44 3.89 -2.14
C TRP A 109 -16.77 3.69 -1.46
N ARG A 110 -16.73 3.32 -0.19
CA ARG A 110 -17.91 3.22 0.68
C ARG A 110 -17.59 3.78 2.04
N ARG A 111 -18.63 4.14 2.77
CA ARG A 111 -18.51 4.37 4.21
C ARG A 111 -18.50 3.02 4.93
N GLU A 112 -17.78 2.91 6.03
CA GLU A 112 -17.83 1.72 6.88
C GLU A 112 -19.26 1.44 7.35
N GLY A 113 -19.70 0.18 7.21
CA GLY A 113 -21.09 -0.24 7.49
C GLY A 113 -22.13 0.18 6.45
N GLY A 114 -21.79 1.06 5.51
CA GLY A 114 -22.66 1.52 4.43
C GLY A 114 -22.67 0.59 3.22
N ARG A 115 -23.81 0.52 2.52
CA ARG A 115 -23.95 -0.23 1.26
C ARG A 115 -23.79 0.66 0.02
N GLU A 116 -23.92 1.96 0.18
CA GLU A 116 -23.86 2.94 -0.90
C GLU A 116 -22.42 3.11 -1.42
N VAL A 117 -22.29 3.12 -2.75
CA VAL A 117 -21.03 3.45 -3.42
C VAL A 117 -20.94 4.96 -3.57
N LEU A 118 -19.97 5.57 -2.89
CA LEU A 118 -19.75 7.01 -2.88
C LEU A 118 -19.01 7.50 -4.14
N SER A 119 -18.09 6.69 -4.65
CA SER A 119 -17.27 7.01 -5.82
C SER A 119 -16.65 5.75 -6.40
N ARG A 120 -16.36 5.78 -7.71
CA ARG A 120 -15.58 4.76 -8.43
C ARG A 120 -14.25 5.27 -8.97
N SER A 121 -13.88 6.49 -8.62
CA SER A 121 -12.62 7.11 -8.99
C SER A 121 -11.49 6.66 -8.06
N VAL A 122 -10.24 6.79 -8.50
CA VAL A 122 -9.05 6.54 -7.66
C VAL A 122 -9.05 7.40 -6.40
N SER A 123 -9.68 8.58 -6.47
CA SER A 123 -9.77 9.53 -5.37
C SER A 123 -11.23 9.80 -4.97
N LEU A 124 -11.45 10.05 -3.68
CA LEU A 124 -12.72 10.51 -3.14
C LEU A 124 -12.54 11.91 -2.54
N LYS A 125 -13.29 12.89 -3.07
CA LYS A 125 -13.35 14.25 -2.54
C LYS A 125 -14.60 14.40 -1.66
N ARG A 126 -14.44 14.94 -0.45
CA ARG A 126 -15.53 15.44 0.39
C ARG A 126 -15.32 16.93 0.57
N GLU A 127 -16.29 17.72 0.14
CA GLU A 127 -16.26 19.18 0.22
C GLU A 127 -17.21 19.68 1.29
N ASN A 128 -16.90 20.83 1.89
CA ASN A 128 -17.74 21.48 2.90
C ASN A 128 -18.20 20.49 3.99
N LEU A 129 -17.23 19.85 4.66
CA LEU A 129 -17.45 18.75 5.58
C LEU A 129 -18.49 19.07 6.66
N LYS A 130 -19.41 18.13 6.87
CA LYS A 130 -20.41 18.12 7.94
C LYS A 130 -20.06 17.11 9.02
N GLU A 131 -20.82 17.11 10.12
CA GLU A 131 -20.55 16.18 11.23
C GLU A 131 -20.66 14.72 10.78
N GLU A 132 -21.61 14.43 9.89
CA GLU A 132 -21.74 13.12 9.28
C GLU A 132 -20.59 12.78 8.35
N ASP A 133 -19.71 13.67 7.90
CA ASP A 133 -18.62 13.29 7.00
C ASP A 133 -17.42 12.70 7.74
N PHE A 134 -17.31 12.91 9.05
CA PHE A 134 -16.24 12.32 9.86
C PHE A 134 -16.48 10.82 10.11
N GLY A 135 -15.39 10.06 10.12
CA GLY A 135 -15.42 8.62 10.37
C GLY A 135 -14.62 7.82 9.35
N THR A 136 -14.95 6.53 9.25
CA THR A 136 -14.21 5.54 8.45
C THR A 136 -14.80 5.40 7.05
N TYR A 137 -13.91 5.45 6.06
CA TYR A 137 -14.16 5.16 4.66
C TYR A 137 -13.36 3.93 4.26
N ILE A 138 -13.93 3.12 3.38
CA ILE A 138 -13.33 1.91 2.84
C ILE A 138 -13.17 2.09 1.34
N CYS A 139 -11.93 2.08 0.89
CA CYS A 139 -11.59 1.93 -0.52
C CYS A 139 -11.38 0.45 -0.81
N THR A 140 -12.04 -0.08 -1.84
CA THR A 140 -11.86 -1.46 -2.28
C THR A 140 -11.38 -1.48 -3.72
N ALA A 141 -10.31 -2.22 -3.98
CA ALA A 141 -9.75 -2.44 -5.31
C ALA A 141 -10.11 -3.84 -5.82
N PHE A 142 -10.57 -3.91 -7.07
CA PHE A 142 -11.07 -5.12 -7.70
C PHE A 142 -10.31 -5.41 -8.99
N VAL A 143 -9.84 -6.64 -9.16
CA VAL A 143 -9.37 -7.18 -10.45
C VAL A 143 -10.16 -8.46 -10.72
N PRO A 144 -10.74 -8.65 -11.91
CA PRO A 144 -11.48 -9.88 -12.24
C PRO A 144 -10.62 -11.12 -11.98
N GLU A 145 -11.25 -12.21 -11.51
CA GLU A 145 -10.60 -13.49 -11.18
C GLU A 145 -9.71 -13.47 -9.92
N PHE A 146 -9.56 -12.33 -9.24
CA PHE A 146 -8.80 -12.21 -7.99
C PHE A 146 -9.66 -11.74 -6.81
N PRO A 147 -9.34 -12.15 -5.57
CA PRO A 147 -9.98 -11.59 -4.39
C PRO A 147 -9.80 -10.06 -4.33
N PRO A 148 -10.84 -9.31 -3.96
CA PRO A 148 -10.71 -7.87 -3.75
C PRO A 148 -9.84 -7.59 -2.53
N VAL A 149 -9.19 -6.43 -2.54
CA VAL A 149 -8.44 -5.92 -1.38
C VAL A 149 -9.05 -4.60 -0.93
N SER A 150 -9.13 -4.39 0.38
CA SER A 150 -9.73 -3.19 0.96
C SER A 150 -8.75 -2.45 1.86
N LYS A 151 -8.89 -1.13 1.92
CA LYS A 151 -8.08 -0.23 2.73
C LYS A 151 -8.99 0.74 3.48
N GLN A 152 -8.81 0.82 4.79
CA GLN A 152 -9.51 1.80 5.64
C GLN A 152 -8.80 3.15 5.64
N MET A 153 -9.59 4.21 5.59
CA MET A 153 -9.14 5.59 5.62
C MET A 153 -10.06 6.37 6.56
N TYR A 154 -9.50 7.25 7.37
CA TYR A 154 -10.22 7.91 8.45
C TYR A 154 -10.20 9.42 8.25
N ILE A 155 -11.37 10.05 8.27
CA ILE A 155 -11.47 11.51 8.40
C ILE A 155 -11.77 11.81 9.86
N ALA A 156 -10.78 12.34 10.58
CA ALA A 156 -10.91 12.71 11.98
C ALA A 156 -11.05 14.22 12.14
N ARG A 157 -11.94 14.63 13.06
CA ARG A 157 -12.13 16.04 13.39
C ARG A 157 -10.93 16.55 14.19
N ARG A 158 -10.32 17.65 13.74
CA ARG A 158 -9.22 18.29 14.49
C ARG A 158 -9.69 18.70 15.87
N LYS A 159 -8.84 18.47 16.87
CA LYS A 159 -9.08 18.84 18.27
C LYS A 159 -7.83 19.49 18.85
N PRO A 160 -7.97 20.62 19.56
CA PRO A 160 -6.83 21.27 20.20
C PRO A 160 -6.22 20.35 21.28
N PRO A 161 -4.92 20.50 21.56
CA PRO A 161 -4.27 19.70 22.59
C PRO A 161 -4.82 20.00 23.98
N ARG A 162 -5.17 18.94 24.69
CA ARG A 162 -5.56 18.97 26.09
C ARG A 162 -4.65 18.05 26.88
N ILE A 163 -4.00 18.60 27.90
CA ILE A 163 -3.18 17.83 28.84
C ILE A 163 -4.14 17.15 29.82
N GLN A 164 -4.04 15.82 29.96
CA GLN A 164 -4.78 15.10 30.97
C GLN A 164 -4.24 15.46 32.36
N PRO A 165 -5.11 15.65 33.37
CA PRO A 165 -4.66 15.87 34.73
C PRO A 165 -3.79 14.70 35.20
N ASN A 166 -2.62 15.01 35.75
CA ASN A 166 -1.76 13.99 36.34
C ASN A 166 -2.24 13.65 37.75
N PRO A 167 -2.20 12.37 38.16
CA PRO A 167 -2.37 12.02 39.57
C PRO A 167 -1.25 12.64 40.41
N ILE A 168 -1.49 12.80 41.71
CA ILE A 168 -0.46 13.20 42.68
C ILE A 168 0.68 12.17 42.61
N VAL A 169 1.89 12.64 42.33
CA VAL A 169 3.08 11.80 42.29
C VAL A 169 3.77 11.88 43.63
N HIS A 170 3.81 10.75 44.35
CA HIS A 170 4.56 10.61 45.60
C HIS A 170 5.99 10.18 45.31
N ALA A 171 6.96 10.78 46.00
CA ALA A 171 8.37 10.42 45.91
C ALA A 171 9.05 10.55 47.28
N TYR A 172 10.06 9.71 47.52
CA TYR A 172 10.90 9.81 48.72
C TYR A 172 11.99 10.86 48.51
N LEU A 173 12.41 11.51 49.60
CA LEU A 173 13.53 12.45 49.57
C LEU A 173 14.78 11.78 48.99
N GLY A 174 15.43 12.47 48.05
CA GLY A 174 16.62 11.99 47.35
C GLY A 174 16.37 10.92 46.28
N GLN A 175 15.13 10.46 46.09
CA GLN A 175 14.77 9.50 45.04
C GLN A 175 14.17 10.22 43.82
N PRO A 176 14.45 9.75 42.60
CA PRO A 176 13.89 10.35 41.38
C PRO A 176 12.38 10.14 41.30
N ALA A 177 11.66 11.20 40.92
CA ALA A 177 10.23 11.16 40.62
C ALA A 177 10.01 11.13 39.10
N ARG A 178 9.05 10.32 38.62
CA ARG A 178 8.71 10.24 37.19
C ARG A 178 7.36 10.89 36.92
N LEU A 179 7.38 12.05 36.29
CA LEU A 179 6.19 12.74 35.82
C LEU A 179 5.83 12.23 34.40
N ARG A 180 4.54 12.01 34.14
CA ARG A 180 4.03 11.64 32.80
C ARG A 180 3.15 12.76 32.29
N CYS A 181 3.31 13.20 31.05
CA CYS A 181 2.39 14.16 30.43
C CYS A 181 1.64 13.42 29.31
N THR A 182 0.32 13.33 29.43
CA THR A 182 -0.53 12.72 28.39
C THR A 182 -1.30 13.82 27.68
N VAL A 183 -1.01 14.01 26.39
CA VAL A 183 -1.68 15.02 25.55
C VAL A 183 -2.71 14.34 24.66
N ASN A 184 -3.95 14.78 24.76
CA ASN A 184 -5.04 14.37 23.86
C ASN A 184 -5.24 15.46 22.80
N SER A 185 -4.98 15.14 21.52
CA SER A 185 -5.19 16.07 20.40
C SER A 185 -5.40 15.30 19.10
N VAL A 186 -5.91 15.99 18.08
CA VAL A 186 -6.00 15.48 16.71
C VAL A 186 -5.57 16.59 15.74
N PRO A 187 -4.46 16.43 15.00
CA PRO A 187 -3.46 15.37 15.12
C PRO A 187 -2.67 15.47 16.44
N LEU A 188 -1.88 14.44 16.77
CA LEU A 188 -0.92 14.50 17.87
C LEU A 188 0.15 15.57 17.58
N PRO A 189 0.67 16.27 18.61
CA PRO A 189 1.76 17.22 18.41
C PRO A 189 2.99 16.48 17.86
N PRO A 190 3.76 17.09 16.96
CA PRO A 190 5.02 16.54 16.51
C PRO A 190 5.97 16.21 17.66
N SER A 191 6.83 15.21 17.46
CA SER A 191 7.87 14.87 18.42
C SER A 191 8.72 16.11 18.75
N GLY A 192 8.97 16.34 20.04
CA GLY A 192 9.79 17.47 20.52
C GLY A 192 9.04 18.78 20.79
N GLN A 193 7.73 18.88 20.52
CA GLN A 193 6.94 20.09 20.81
C GLN A 193 6.28 20.09 22.20
N THR A 194 6.53 19.07 23.02
CA THR A 194 6.06 19.02 24.40
C THR A 194 7.20 19.46 25.32
N HIS A 195 6.96 20.51 26.10
CA HIS A 195 7.95 21.09 27.00
C HIS A 195 7.48 20.98 28.45
N TRP A 196 8.42 20.68 29.35
CA TRP A 196 8.19 20.71 30.78
C TRP A 196 8.65 22.04 31.36
N TYR A 197 7.90 22.55 32.33
CA TYR A 197 8.26 23.75 33.08
C TYR A 197 8.19 23.46 34.57
N PHE A 198 9.14 24.00 35.33
CA PHE A 198 9.14 24.00 36.80
C PHE A 198 9.25 25.44 37.29
N ASN A 199 8.25 25.90 38.06
CA ASN A 199 8.17 27.28 38.55
C ASN A 199 8.35 28.34 37.44
N GLY A 200 7.76 28.10 36.26
CA GLY A 200 7.84 29.00 35.11
C GLY A 200 9.11 28.88 34.27
N ASN A 201 10.08 28.07 34.67
CA ASN A 201 11.33 27.86 33.92
C ASN A 201 11.29 26.56 33.13
N PRO A 202 11.74 26.53 31.86
CA PRO A 202 11.76 25.31 31.06
C PRO A 202 12.76 24.30 31.63
N ILE A 203 12.31 23.05 31.78
CA ILE A 203 13.18 21.93 32.15
C ILE A 203 13.85 21.43 30.88
N GLN A 204 15.17 21.48 30.84
CA GLN A 204 15.94 20.87 29.76
C GLN A 204 15.94 19.35 29.93
N PRO A 205 15.82 18.58 28.85
CA PRO A 205 16.05 17.14 28.92
C PRO A 205 17.45 16.89 29.49
N ASP A 206 17.57 15.94 30.42
CA ASP A 206 18.90 15.50 30.85
C ASP A 206 19.67 15.04 29.61
N SER A 207 20.86 15.63 29.40
CA SER A 207 21.81 15.14 28.41
C SER A 207 22.28 13.75 28.86
N GLN A 208 21.67 12.70 28.31
CA GLN A 208 22.23 11.35 28.39
C GLN A 208 23.46 11.23 27.49
#